data_AF-A0A1G7AG69-F1
#
_entry.id   AF-A0A1G7AG69-F1
#
_cell.length_a   1.000
_cell.length_b   1.000
_cell.length_c   1.000
_cell.angle_alpha   90.00
_cell.angle_beta   90.00
_cell.angle_gamma   90.00
#
_symmetry.space_group_name_H-M   'P 1'
#
loop_
_entity.id
_entity.type
_entity.pdbx_description
1 polymer ?
#
loop_
_entity_poly.entity_id
_entity_poly.type
_entity_poly.pdbx_seq_one_letter_code
_entity_poly.pdbx_strand_id
1 'polypeptide(L)'
;MSQTTSSTFTPSRQRGQHLKFEDRCSLKIFKKLNFSLRHIASELDCSPSTVLNELRRGTGERNGTCGRFPSYSAKRGQANYEINRSKCHKNHKVSKDNPFIIWVTQQVKSHKWSLDLVWAMPKSTDCLMKNIWFGKLQ
;
A
#
# COMPACT_ATOMS: atom_id res chain seq x y z
N MET A 1 4.44 -24.49 43.47
CA MET A 1 4.16 -24.36 42.03
C MET A 1 4.77 -23.05 41.56
N SER A 2 5.89 -23.10 40.85
CA SER A 2 6.62 -21.93 40.34
C SER A 2 5.87 -21.31 39.18
N GLN A 3 5.49 -20.03 39.27
CA GLN A 3 4.94 -19.29 38.14
C GLN A 3 6.08 -18.90 37.21
N THR A 4 6.13 -19.52 36.04
CA THR A 4 7.06 -19.17 34.96
C THR A 4 6.51 -17.94 34.24
N THR A 5 6.90 -16.73 34.67
CA THR A 5 6.58 -15.50 33.94
C THR A 5 7.58 -15.33 32.80
N SER A 6 7.29 -15.91 31.63
CA SER A 6 8.02 -15.62 30.40
C SER A 6 7.74 -14.17 30.00
N SER A 7 8.58 -13.24 30.47
CA SER A 7 8.57 -11.84 30.05
C SER A 7 9.11 -11.77 28.62
N THR A 8 8.23 -11.89 27.64
CA THR A 8 8.57 -11.60 26.25
C THR A 8 8.69 -10.08 26.12
N PHE A 9 9.91 -9.55 26.13
CA PHE A 9 10.19 -8.16 25.81
C PHE A 9 9.85 -7.90 24.33
N THR A 10 8.61 -7.50 24.06
CA THR A 10 8.22 -6.98 22.76
C THR A 10 8.70 -5.53 22.69
N PRO A 11 9.57 -5.16 21.72
CA PRO A 11 9.98 -3.78 21.58
C PRO A 11 8.75 -2.90 21.33
N SER A 12 8.71 -1.75 22.01
CA SER A 12 7.62 -0.78 21.85
C SER A 12 7.50 -0.31 20.41
N ARG A 13 6.26 -0.05 19.98
CA ARG A 13 5.97 0.30 18.59
C ARG A 13 6.32 1.77 18.37
N GLN A 14 6.97 2.07 17.25
CA GLN A 14 7.24 3.47 16.91
C GLN A 14 5.98 4.15 16.38
N ARG A 15 5.76 5.41 16.75
CA ARG A 15 4.65 6.20 16.23
C ARG A 15 4.73 6.28 14.71
N GLY A 16 3.62 6.00 14.03
CA GLY A 16 3.54 6.00 12.56
C GLY A 16 3.88 4.65 11.91
N GLN A 17 4.32 3.65 12.67
CA GLN A 17 4.52 2.31 12.15
C GLN A 17 3.19 1.71 11.68
N HIS A 18 3.17 0.97 10.58
CA HIS A 18 1.96 0.27 10.16
C HIS A 18 1.71 -0.98 11.01
N LEU A 19 0.44 -1.34 11.16
CA LEU A 19 0.04 -2.56 11.85
C LEU A 19 0.62 -3.76 11.10
N LYS A 20 1.32 -4.64 11.81
CA LYS A 20 1.85 -5.88 11.22
C LYS A 20 0.76 -6.95 11.16
N PHE A 21 1.05 -8.07 10.51
CA PHE A 21 0.08 -9.16 10.41
C PHE A 21 -0.17 -9.82 11.77
N GLU A 22 0.86 -9.90 12.62
CA GLU A 22 0.79 -10.44 13.98
C GLU A 22 -0.16 -9.60 14.83
N ASP A 23 -0.04 -8.27 14.78
CA ASP A 23 -0.91 -7.35 15.51
C ASP A 23 -2.38 -7.49 15.05
N ARG A 24 -2.61 -7.71 13.74
CA ARG A 24 -3.95 -7.98 13.18
C ARG A 24 -4.52 -9.30 13.71
N CYS A 25 -3.68 -10.31 13.90
CA CYS A 25 -4.07 -11.59 14.50
C CYS A 25 -4.43 -11.43 15.99
N SER A 26 -3.63 -10.68 16.74
CA SER A 26 -3.93 -10.33 18.14
C SER A 26 -5.24 -9.56 18.26
N LEU A 27 -5.48 -8.58 17.38
CA LEU A 27 -6.75 -7.84 17.31
C LEU A 27 -7.96 -8.76 17.09
N LYS A 28 -7.81 -9.80 16.26
CA LYS A 28 -8.86 -10.82 16.05
C LYS A 28 -9.18 -11.58 17.34
N ILE A 29 -8.16 -11.94 18.12
CA ILE A 29 -8.32 -12.64 19.40
C ILE A 29 -9.02 -11.71 20.39
N PHE A 30 -8.53 -10.49 20.57
CA PHE A 30 -9.14 -9.54 21.49
C PHE A 30 -10.58 -9.20 21.15
N LYS A 31 -10.91 -9.12 19.85
CA LYS A 31 -12.29 -8.88 19.43
C LYS A 31 -13.21 -10.05 19.78
N LYS A 32 -12.73 -11.29 19.74
CA LYS A 32 -13.49 -12.47 20.20
C LYS A 32 -13.69 -12.47 21.71
N LEU A 33 -12.73 -11.94 22.46
CA LEU A 33 -12.80 -11.75 23.91
C LEU A 33 -13.65 -10.54 24.33
N ASN A 34 -14.27 -9.83 23.38
CA ASN A 34 -15.12 -8.65 23.61
C ASN A 34 -14.44 -7.49 24.35
N PHE A 35 -13.12 -7.35 24.21
CA PHE A 35 -12.44 -6.18 24.77
C PHE A 35 -12.86 -4.88 24.09
N SER A 36 -12.81 -3.78 24.86
CA SER A 36 -13.08 -2.45 24.35
C SER A 36 -11.97 -1.99 23.40
N LEU A 37 -12.31 -1.09 22.47
CA LEU A 37 -11.35 -0.56 21.48
C LEU A 37 -10.13 0.11 22.15
N ARG A 38 -10.35 0.78 23.28
CA ARG A 38 -9.29 1.47 24.04
C ARG A 38 -8.35 0.46 24.72
N HIS A 39 -8.90 -0.65 25.21
CA HIS A 39 -8.09 -1.70 25.81
C HIS A 39 -7.19 -2.37 24.76
N ILE A 40 -7.78 -2.74 23.61
CA ILE A 40 -7.03 -3.30 22.46
C ILE A 40 -5.94 -2.33 22.00
N ALA A 41 -6.25 -1.04 21.94
CA ALA A 41 -5.31 -0.02 21.53
C ALA A 41 -4.12 0.11 22.49
N SER A 42 -4.37 -0.02 23.80
CA SER A 42 -3.33 0.01 24.83
C SER A 42 -2.41 -1.20 24.73
N GLU A 43 -2.98 -2.38 24.48
CA GLU A 43 -2.24 -3.64 24.35
C GLU A 43 -1.38 -3.70 23.07
N LEU A 44 -1.88 -3.15 21.96
CA LEU A 44 -1.16 -3.09 20.68
C LEU A 44 -0.28 -1.84 20.52
N ASP A 45 -0.17 -1.01 21.56
CA ASP A 45 0.55 0.28 21.53
C ASP A 45 0.19 1.11 20.28
N CYS A 46 -1.12 1.32 20.09
CA CYS A 46 -1.66 2.03 18.93
C CYS A 46 -2.80 2.98 19.33
N SER A 47 -3.20 3.88 18.43
CA SER A 47 -4.34 4.75 18.71
C SER A 47 -5.66 3.96 18.61
N PRO A 48 -6.69 4.28 19.43
CA PRO A 48 -8.02 3.66 19.31
C PRO A 48 -8.64 3.83 17.91
N SER A 49 -8.32 4.94 17.22
CA SER A 49 -8.72 5.17 15.84
C SER A 49 -8.09 4.18 14.85
N THR A 50 -6.85 3.74 15.10
CA THR A 50 -6.18 2.72 14.27
C THR A 50 -6.91 1.39 14.37
N VAL A 51 -7.26 0.96 15.59
CA VAL A 51 -8.05 -0.26 15.84
C VAL A 51 -9.41 -0.19 15.14
N LEU A 52 -10.12 0.94 15.27
CA LEU A 52 -11.43 1.14 14.64
C LEU A 52 -11.33 1.06 13.11
N ASN A 53 -10.34 1.74 12.52
CA ASN A 53 -10.12 1.73 11.08
C ASN A 53 -9.76 0.33 10.57
N GLU A 54 -8.96 -0.42 11.32
CA GLU A 54 -8.63 -1.79 10.97
C GLU A 54 -9.86 -2.71 11.03
N LEU A 55 -10.68 -2.59 12.08
CA LEU A 55 -11.93 -3.36 12.20
C LEU A 55 -12.88 -3.10 11.02
N ARG A 56 -13.01 -1.84 10.59
CA ARG A 56 -13.79 -1.46 9.41
C ARG A 56 -13.23 -2.06 8.12
N ARG A 57 -11.90 -2.10 7.97
CA ARG A 57 -11.26 -2.74 6.80
C ARG A 57 -11.42 -4.26 6.80
N GLY A 58 -11.28 -4.90 7.95
CA GLY A 58 -11.29 -6.36 8.07
C GLY A 58 -12.68 -6.99 8.25
N THR A 59 -13.71 -6.17 8.50
CA THR A 59 -15.10 -6.62 8.61
C THR A 59 -15.85 -6.14 7.38
N GLY A 60 -16.28 -7.09 6.54
CA GLY A 60 -17.12 -6.77 5.38
C GLY A 60 -18.55 -6.45 5.78
N GLU A 61 -19.32 -5.91 4.83
CA GLU A 61 -20.76 -5.79 5.01
C GLU A 61 -21.45 -7.14 4.86
N ARG A 62 -22.66 -7.24 5.39
CA ARG A 62 -23.47 -8.46 5.29
C ARG A 62 -24.09 -8.51 3.89
N ASN A 63 -23.79 -9.56 3.13
CA ASN A 63 -24.43 -9.79 1.84
C ASN A 63 -25.83 -10.41 2.06
N GLY A 64 -26.83 -9.57 2.28
CA GLY A 64 -28.25 -9.95 2.34
C GLY A 64 -28.80 -10.29 3.74
N THR A 65 -30.08 -10.69 3.78
CA THR A 65 -30.83 -10.93 5.02
C THR A 65 -30.46 -12.27 5.68
N CYS A 66 -30.06 -13.28 4.90
CA CYS A 66 -29.69 -14.61 5.40
C CYS A 66 -28.17 -14.81 5.46
N GLY A 67 -27.69 -15.61 6.41
CA GLY A 67 -26.28 -15.99 6.54
C GLY A 67 -25.58 -15.54 7.82
N ARG A 68 -24.25 -15.75 7.85
CA ARG A 68 -23.40 -15.48 9.01
C ARG A 68 -23.21 -13.97 9.20
N PHE A 69 -23.30 -13.52 10.44
CA PHE A 69 -22.95 -12.14 10.77
C PHE A 69 -21.50 -11.83 10.37
N PRO A 70 -21.24 -10.63 9.83
CA PRO A 70 -19.89 -10.22 9.53
C PRO A 70 -19.01 -10.30 10.76
N SER A 71 -17.88 -10.95 10.60
CA SER A 71 -16.87 -11.06 11.65
C SER A 71 -15.55 -10.56 11.11
N TYR A 72 -14.76 -9.98 12.00
CA TYR A 72 -13.46 -9.46 11.65
C TYR A 72 -12.51 -10.60 11.22
N SER A 73 -11.81 -10.39 10.10
CA SER A 73 -10.77 -11.30 9.61
C SER A 73 -9.47 -10.56 9.35
N ALA A 74 -8.40 -10.97 10.03
CA ALA A 74 -7.06 -10.42 9.86
C ALA A 74 -6.55 -10.54 8.41
N LYS A 75 -6.80 -11.68 7.75
CA LYS A 75 -6.43 -11.91 6.35
C LYS A 75 -7.15 -10.93 5.41
N ARG A 76 -8.43 -10.64 5.68
CA ARG A 76 -9.20 -9.64 4.90
C ARG A 76 -8.65 -8.23 5.14
N GLY A 77 -8.38 -7.86 6.40
CA GLY A 77 -7.80 -6.56 6.74
C GLY A 77 -6.46 -6.32 6.06
N GLN A 78 -5.59 -7.34 6.06
CA GLN A 78 -4.30 -7.33 5.36
C GLN A 78 -4.47 -7.12 3.85
N ALA A 79 -5.28 -7.95 3.19
CA ALA A 79 -5.49 -7.85 1.75
C ALA A 79 -6.06 -6.49 1.33
N ASN A 80 -7.05 -5.97 2.07
CA ASN A 80 -7.61 -4.65 1.83
C ASN A 80 -6.59 -3.53 2.03
N TYR A 81 -5.71 -3.66 3.03
CA TYR A 81 -4.62 -2.71 3.25
C TYR A 81 -3.63 -2.72 2.09
N GLU A 82 -3.23 -3.89 1.59
CA GLU A 82 -2.32 -4.04 0.45
C GLU A 82 -2.90 -3.46 -0.85
N ILE A 83 -4.19 -3.73 -1.13
CA ILE A 83 -4.91 -3.17 -2.28
C ILE A 83 -4.98 -1.64 -2.18
N ASN A 84 -5.25 -1.09 -1.00
CA ASN A 84 -5.28 0.36 -0.83
C ASN A 84 -3.87 0.95 -0.96
N ARG A 85 -2.86 0.27 -0.40
CA ARG A 85 -1.47 0.71 -0.47
C ARG A 85 -0.96 0.73 -1.90
N SER A 86 -1.37 -0.23 -2.74
CA SER A 86 -1.03 -0.24 -4.16
C SER A 86 -1.64 0.93 -4.92
N LYS A 87 -2.72 1.54 -4.43
CA LYS A 87 -3.37 2.73 -5.02
C LYS A 87 -2.87 4.06 -4.45
N CYS A 88 -2.12 4.07 -3.35
CA CYS A 88 -1.67 5.29 -2.67
C CYS A 88 -0.57 6.08 -3.41
N HIS A 89 -0.16 5.68 -4.61
CA HIS A 89 0.87 6.38 -5.37
C HIS A 89 0.25 7.38 -6.35
N LYS A 90 1.02 8.39 -6.72
CA LYS A 90 0.61 9.34 -7.75
C LYS A 90 0.60 8.63 -9.11
N ASN A 91 -0.55 8.63 -9.78
CA ASN A 91 -0.63 8.12 -11.15
C ASN A 91 0.37 8.87 -12.03
N HIS A 92 1.12 8.13 -12.85
CA HIS A 92 2.00 8.75 -13.84
C HIS A 92 1.17 9.54 -14.85
N LYS A 93 1.54 10.80 -15.10
CA LYS A 93 0.89 11.65 -16.11
C LYS A 93 1.25 11.25 -17.55
N VAL A 94 2.14 10.29 -17.72
CA VAL A 94 2.72 9.94 -19.01
C VAL A 94 1.92 8.79 -19.61
N SER A 95 1.25 9.04 -20.74
CA SER A 95 0.61 7.98 -21.52
C SER A 95 1.68 7.08 -22.18
N LYS A 96 1.35 5.80 -22.36
CA LYS A 96 2.18 4.86 -23.12
C LYS A 96 2.34 5.30 -24.58
N ASP A 97 1.34 6.02 -25.10
CA ASP A 97 1.32 6.54 -26.47
C ASP A 97 2.09 7.86 -26.60
N ASN A 98 2.77 8.32 -25.54
CA ASN A 98 3.60 9.51 -25.63
C ASN A 98 4.75 9.24 -26.61
N PRO A 99 4.89 10.03 -27.70
CA PRO A 99 5.91 9.78 -28.71
C PRO A 99 7.34 9.80 -28.14
N PHE A 100 7.58 10.56 -27.07
CA PHE A 100 8.84 10.54 -26.34
C PHE A 100 9.10 9.18 -25.70
N ILE A 101 8.12 8.57 -25.03
CA ILE A 101 8.29 7.26 -24.38
C ILE A 101 8.52 6.15 -25.40
N ILE A 102 7.81 6.20 -26.54
CA ILE A 102 8.02 5.25 -27.64
C ILE A 102 9.46 5.34 -28.14
N TRP A 103 9.95 6.56 -28.39
CA TRP A 103 11.32 6.77 -28.85
C TRP A 103 12.36 6.33 -27.82
N VAL A 104 12.23 6.74 -26.55
CA VAL A 104 13.15 6.31 -25.47
C VAL A 104 13.20 4.79 -25.39
N THR A 105 12.03 4.13 -25.49
CA THR A 105 11.93 2.66 -25.45
C THR A 105 12.66 2.00 -26.62
N GLN A 106 12.61 2.59 -27.82
CA GLN A 106 13.35 2.11 -29.00
C GLN A 106 14.86 2.25 -28.79
N GLN A 107 15.32 3.39 -28.27
CA GLN A 107 16.75 3.62 -28.02
C GLN A 107 17.32 2.63 -26.99
N VAL A 108 16.59 2.40 -25.89
CA VAL A 108 16.99 1.43 -24.86
C VAL A 108 17.00 0.00 -25.42
N LYS A 109 16.05 -0.37 -26.27
CA LYS A 109 15.97 -1.74 -26.85
C LYS A 109 17.04 -1.98 -27.92
N SER A 110 17.20 -1.07 -28.86
CA SER A 110 18.09 -1.25 -30.02
C SER A 110 19.56 -1.02 -29.66
N HIS A 111 19.84 0.03 -28.87
CA HIS A 111 21.21 0.46 -28.58
C HIS A 111 21.67 0.11 -27.16
N LYS A 112 20.81 -0.51 -26.33
CA LYS A 112 21.09 -0.85 -24.92
C LYS A 112 21.56 0.35 -24.09
N TRP A 113 21.09 1.55 -24.44
CA TRP A 113 21.45 2.76 -23.72
C TRP A 113 20.85 2.78 -22.32
N SER A 114 21.60 3.34 -21.37
CA SER A 114 21.05 3.72 -20.07
C SER A 114 20.14 4.94 -20.24
N LEU A 115 19.15 5.08 -19.36
CA LEU A 115 18.24 6.23 -19.37
C LEU A 115 18.98 7.57 -19.21
N ASP A 116 20.09 7.57 -18.47
CA ASP A 116 20.93 8.75 -18.27
C ASP A 116 21.61 9.20 -19.57
N LEU A 117 22.03 8.25 -20.42
CA LEU A 117 22.58 8.56 -21.75
C LEU A 117 21.51 9.11 -22.68
N VAL A 118 20.28 8.59 -22.61
CA VAL A 118 19.15 9.09 -23.41
C VAL A 118 18.83 10.55 -23.07
N TRP A 119 18.98 10.96 -21.81
CA TRP A 119 18.80 12.34 -21.39
C TRP A 119 19.95 13.27 -21.83
N ALA A 120 21.18 12.75 -21.86
CA ALA A 120 22.38 13.51 -22.19
C ALA A 120 22.60 13.71 -23.71
N MET A 121 21.86 12.99 -24.57
CA MET A 121 22.02 13.09 -26.02
C MET A 121 21.53 14.45 -26.57
N PRO A 122 22.30 15.08 -27.51
CA PRO A 122 21.89 16.32 -28.13
C PRO A 122 20.65 16.11 -29.00
N LYS A 123 19.62 16.94 -28.79
CA LYS A 123 18.30 16.87 -29.46
C LYS A 123 18.34 17.17 -30.98
N SER A 124 19.52 17.20 -31.60
CA SER A 124 19.75 17.79 -32.93
C SER A 124 19.93 16.80 -34.08
N THR A 125 20.01 15.49 -33.84
CA THR A 125 20.34 14.53 -34.91
C THR A 125 19.16 13.80 -35.55
N ASP A 126 17.91 13.99 -35.09
CA ASP A 126 16.73 13.41 -35.71
C ASP A 126 15.66 14.46 -36.01
N CYS A 127 15.39 14.71 -37.30
CA CYS A 127 14.35 15.62 -37.78
C CYS A 127 12.92 15.26 -37.29
N LEU A 128 12.71 14.05 -36.75
CA LEU A 128 11.44 13.58 -36.19
C LEU A 128 11.11 14.17 -34.80
N MET A 129 12.10 14.69 -34.06
CA MET A 129 11.92 15.16 -32.67
C MET A 129 11.36 16.59 -32.55
N LYS A 130 11.45 17.42 -33.60
CA LYS A 130 10.92 18.80 -33.57
C LYS A 130 9.40 18.85 -33.37
N ASN A 131 8.67 17.84 -33.85
CA ASN A 131 7.21 17.76 -33.75
C ASN A 131 6.70 17.07 -32.46
N ILE A 132 7.58 16.48 -31.65
CA ILE A 132 7.20 15.71 -30.45
C ILE A 132 7.19 16.60 -29.19
N TRP A 133 8.05 17.63 -29.15
CA TRP A 133 8.16 18.56 -28.02
C TRP A 133 7.35 19.85 -28.21
N PHE A 134 7.10 20.27 -29.46
CA PHE A 134 6.20 21.38 -29.78
C PHE A 134 4.81 20.83 -30.13
N GLY A 135 4.13 20.28 -29.13
CA GLY A 135 2.71 20.00 -29.23
C GLY A 135 1.95 21.31 -29.46
N LYS A 136 1.47 21.49 -30.68
CA LYS A 136 0.63 22.60 -31.12
C LYS A 136 -0.65 22.61 -30.25
N LEU A 137 -0.79 23.62 -29.41
CA LEU A 137 -2.09 24.15 -28.99
C LEU A 137 -2.75 24.73 -30.25
N GLN A 138 -3.72 24.01 -30.81
CA GLN A 138 -4.85 24.59 -31.56
C GLN A 138 -6.11 23.84 -31.10
#